data_AF-A0A940L8D0-F1
#
_entry.id   AF-A0A940L8D0-F1
#
_cell.length_a   1.000
_cell.length_b   1.000
_cell.length_c   1.000
_cell.angle_alpha   90.00
_cell.angle_beta   90.00
_cell.angle_gamma   90.00
#
_symmetry.space_group_name_H-M   'P 1'
#
loop_
_entity.id
_entity.type
_entity.pdbx_description
1 polymer ?
#
loop_
_entity_poly.entity_id
_entity_poly.type
_entity_poly.pdbx_seq_one_letter_code
_entity_poly.pdbx_strand_id
1 'polypeptide(L)'
;MNLAGLLGLIAAGCISAYAILDSAKNPKIFADPHGIMLVIGGTITVALMSFNFKSLWSAVKIIARKYFGRERAINYNETIEKIVTLSEAYR
;
A
#
# COMPACT_ATOMS: atom_id res chain seq x y z
N MET A 1 6.82 0.91 -10.80
CA MET A 1 6.43 1.41 -9.47
C MET A 1 5.06 2.00 -9.61
N ASN A 2 4.16 1.72 -8.69
CA ASN A 2 2.83 2.30 -8.75
C ASN A 2 2.91 3.76 -8.27
N LEU A 3 3.22 4.67 -9.19
CA LEU A 3 3.40 6.10 -8.90
C LEU A 3 2.10 6.70 -8.33
N ALA A 4 0.95 6.25 -8.81
CA ALA A 4 -0.35 6.67 -8.32
C ALA A 4 -0.59 6.25 -6.86
N GLY A 5 -0.22 5.02 -6.48
CA GLY A 5 -0.32 4.54 -5.11
C GLY A 5 0.59 5.32 -4.15
N LEU A 6 1.82 5.64 -4.58
CA LEU A 6 2.76 6.43 -3.78
C LEU A 6 2.29 7.90 -3.62
N LEU A 7 1.88 8.53 -4.72
CA LEU A 7 1.34 9.90 -4.69
C LEU A 7 0.07 9.99 -3.84
N GLY A 8 -0.83 9.00 -3.93
CA GLY A 8 -2.03 8.94 -3.12
C GLY A 8 -1.73 8.84 -1.62
N LEU A 9 -0.73 8.03 -1.24
CA LEU A 9 -0.30 7.92 0.16
C LEU A 9 0.25 9.27 0.69
N ILE A 10 1.10 9.92 -0.10
CA ILE A 10 1.70 11.22 0.26
C ILE A 10 0.60 12.28 0.36
N ALA A 11 -0.30 12.35 -0.62
CA ALA A 11 -1.40 13.31 -0.63
C ALA A 11 -2.33 13.13 0.58
N ALA A 12 -2.71 11.90 0.91
CA ALA A 12 -3.54 11.60 2.08
C ALA A 12 -2.86 12.06 3.38
N GLY A 13 -1.56 11.82 3.52
CA GLY A 13 -0.77 12.28 4.67
C GLY A 13 -0.71 13.81 4.76
N CYS A 14 -0.40 14.50 3.64
CA CYS A 14 -0.31 15.95 3.60
C CYS A 14 -1.64 16.65 3.88
N ILE A 15 -2.74 16.17 3.30
CA ILE A 15 -4.08 16.73 3.53
C ILE A 15 -4.48 16.54 4.99
N SER A 16 -4.25 15.35 5.55
CA SER A 16 -4.58 15.06 6.95
C SER A 16 -3.76 15.92 7.91
N ALA A 17 -2.46 16.06 7.66
CA ALA A 17 -1.58 16.89 8.48
C ALA A 17 -1.96 18.38 8.40
N TYR A 18 -2.26 18.89 7.20
CA TYR A 18 -2.70 20.26 7.00
C TYR A 18 -4.02 20.54 7.72
N ALA A 19 -5.00 19.63 7.60
CA ALA A 19 -6.29 19.76 8.28
C ALA A 19 -6.13 19.78 9.82
N ILE A 20 -5.24 18.96 10.37
CA ILE A 20 -4.94 18.94 11.81
C ILE A 20 -4.32 20.26 12.28
N LEU A 21 -3.39 20.82 11.50
CA LEU A 21 -2.72 22.08 11.83
C LEU A 21 -3.66 23.29 11.72
N ASP A 22 -4.55 23.29 10.75
CA ASP A 22 -5.50 24.39 10.50
C ASP A 22 -6.68 24.37 11.47
N SER A 23 -7.23 23.19 11.77
CA SER A 23 -8.47 23.06 12.56
C SER A 23 -8.26 23.12 14.09
N ALA A 24 -7.02 22.96 14.60
CA ALA A 24 -6.80 22.84 16.04
C ALA A 24 -5.76 23.80 16.61
N LYS A 25 -6.13 24.49 17.70
CA LYS A 25 -5.22 25.34 18.50
C LYS A 25 -4.02 24.58 19.09
N ASN A 26 -4.15 23.27 19.30
CA ASN A 26 -3.05 22.43 19.78
C ASN A 26 -3.04 21.08 19.02
N PRO A 27 -2.19 20.94 17.99
CA PRO A 27 -2.07 19.72 17.18
C PRO A 27 -1.67 18.47 17.98
N LYS A 28 -1.08 18.65 19.17
CA LYS A 28 -0.64 17.52 20.02
C LYS A 28 -1.79 16.68 20.56
N ILE A 29 -3.02 17.19 20.54
CA ILE A 29 -4.21 16.45 20.99
C ILE A 29 -4.46 15.22 20.10
N PHE A 30 -4.08 15.27 18.82
CA PHE A 30 -4.25 14.14 17.89
C PHE A 30 -3.17 13.06 18.03
N ALA A 31 -2.08 13.35 18.75
CA ALA A 31 -0.96 12.43 18.95
C ALA A 31 -0.91 11.91 20.39
N ASP A 32 -2.07 11.52 20.93
CA ASP A 32 -2.15 10.92 22.26
C ASP A 32 -1.52 9.51 22.27
N PRO A 33 -0.49 9.26 23.11
CA PRO A 33 0.20 7.97 23.15
C PRO A 33 -0.73 6.80 23.49
N HIS A 34 -1.73 7.01 24.35
CA HIS A 34 -2.65 5.94 24.76
C HIS A 34 -3.60 5.57 23.63
N GLY A 35 -4.17 6.56 22.94
CA GLY A 35 -5.03 6.36 21.78
C GLY A 35 -4.32 5.62 20.64
N ILE A 36 -3.08 6.01 20.34
CA ILE A 36 -2.26 5.35 19.32
C ILE A 36 -1.97 3.89 19.71
N MET A 37 -1.61 3.65 20.97
CA MET A 37 -1.34 2.30 21.49
C MET A 37 -2.58 1.39 21.41
N LEU A 38 -3.77 1.91 21.72
CA LEU A 38 -5.01 1.14 21.66
C LEU A 38 -5.38 0.74 20.23
N VAL A 39 -5.27 1.67 19.27
CA VAL A 39 -5.61 1.39 17.88
C VAL A 39 -4.58 0.46 17.24
N ILE A 40 -3.30 0.77 17.35
CA ILE A 40 -2.23 -0.05 16.75
C ILE A 40 -2.13 -1.40 17.46
N GLY A 41 -2.10 -1.41 18.79
CA GLY A 41 -2.05 -2.64 19.58
C GLY A 41 -3.27 -3.53 19.34
N GLY A 42 -4.47 -2.97 19.40
CA GLY A 42 -5.70 -3.72 19.19
C GLY A 42 -5.79 -4.34 17.80
N THR A 43 -5.45 -3.58 16.75
CA THR A 43 -5.43 -4.11 15.38
C THR A 43 -4.38 -5.20 15.18
N ILE A 44 -3.18 -5.05 15.74
CA ILE A 44 -2.14 -6.08 15.66
C ILE A 44 -2.54 -7.34 16.43
N THR A 45 -3.10 -7.22 17.63
CA THR A 45 -3.56 -8.36 18.43
C THR A 45 -4.64 -9.15 17.71
N VAL A 46 -5.67 -8.48 17.19
CA VAL A 46 -6.74 -9.14 16.42
C VAL A 46 -6.20 -9.79 15.16
N ALA A 47 -5.27 -9.12 14.46
CA ALA A 47 -4.64 -9.66 13.27
C ALA A 47 -3.81 -10.93 13.57
N LEU A 48 -3.09 -10.97 14.68
CA LEU A 48 -2.32 -12.15 15.12
C LEU A 48 -3.21 -13.29 15.65
N MET A 49 -4.36 -12.97 16.25
CA MET A 49 -5.35 -13.98 16.64
C MET A 49 -6.04 -14.61 15.43
N SER A 50 -6.27 -13.81 14.38
CA SER A 50 -7.02 -14.24 13.19
C SER A 50 -6.16 -14.92 12.14
N PHE A 51 -4.85 -14.60 12.08
CA PHE A 51 -3.94 -15.09 11.04
C PHE A 51 -2.62 -15.60 11.62
N ASN A 52 -2.11 -16.68 11.03
CA ASN A 52 -0.76 -17.14 11.33
C ASN A 52 0.29 -16.07 11.00
N PHE A 53 1.31 -15.95 11.84
CA PHE A 53 2.40 -14.95 11.72
C PHE A 53 3.05 -14.94 10.32
N LYS A 54 3.21 -16.13 9.72
CA LYS A 54 3.76 -16.29 8.35
C LYS A 54 2.86 -15.66 7.28
N SER A 55 1.54 -15.75 7.43
CA SER A 55 0.58 -15.12 6.53
C SER A 55 0.64 -13.60 6.65
N LEU A 56 0.72 -13.10 7.88
CA LEU A 56 0.82 -11.67 8.16
C LEU A 56 2.09 -11.06 7.51
N TRP A 57 3.23 -11.72 7.69
CA TRP A 57 4.49 -11.29 7.06
C TRP A 57 4.43 -11.33 5.53
N SER A 58 3.79 -12.36 4.97
CA SER A 58 3.55 -12.46 3.53
C SER A 58 2.69 -11.31 3.01
N ALA A 59 1.61 -10.96 3.72
CA ALA A 59 0.72 -9.87 3.36
C ALA A 59 1.46 -8.51 3.36
N VAL A 60 2.24 -8.22 4.40
CA VAL A 60 3.08 -7.02 4.47
C VAL A 60 4.05 -6.97 3.29
N LYS A 61 4.70 -8.11 2.98
CA LYS A 61 5.62 -8.22 1.83
C LYS A 61 4.93 -8.01 0.48
N ILE A 62 3.70 -8.50 0.31
CA ILE A 62 2.90 -8.30 -0.91
C ILE A 62 2.54 -6.82 -1.07
N ILE A 63 2.10 -6.16 0.00
CA ILE A 63 1.78 -4.74 0.00
C ILE A 63 3.03 -3.93 -0.35
N ALA A 64 4.15 -4.19 0.33
CA ALA A 64 5.42 -3.53 0.02
C ALA A 64 5.84 -3.75 -1.44
N ARG A 65 5.70 -4.99 -1.96
CA ARG A 65 5.96 -5.30 -3.38
C ARG A 65 4.98 -4.60 -4.33
N LYS A 66 3.72 -4.37 -3.94
CA LYS A 66 2.73 -3.67 -4.78
C LYS A 66 3.05 -2.17 -4.89
N TYR A 67 3.42 -1.53 -3.79
CA TYR A 67 3.76 -0.11 -3.78
C TYR A 67 5.16 0.17 -4.35
N PHE A 68 6.19 -0.57 -3.92
CA PHE A 68 7.58 -0.35 -4.31
C PHE A 68 8.05 -1.21 -5.50
N GLY A 69 7.35 -2.29 -5.80
CA GLY A 69 7.73 -3.14 -6.92
C GLY A 69 7.57 -2.45 -8.26
N ARG A 70 8.40 -2.86 -9.22
CA ARG A 70 8.03 -2.78 -10.63
C ARG A 70 6.75 -3.59 -10.78
N GLU A 71 5.60 -2.92 -10.77
CA GLU A 71 4.54 -3.28 -11.72
C GLU A 71 5.30 -3.48 -13.03
N ARG A 72 5.52 -4.75 -13.40
CA ARG A 72 5.67 -5.09 -14.80
C ARG A 72 4.33 -4.61 -15.32
N ALA A 73 4.30 -3.38 -15.84
CA ALA A 73 3.27 -3.01 -16.78
C ALA A 73 3.28 -4.18 -17.74
N ILE A 74 2.29 -5.07 -17.62
CA ILE A 74 2.05 -6.06 -18.62
C ILE A 74 1.73 -5.16 -19.80
N ASN A 75 2.72 -4.89 -20.64
CA ASN A 75 2.51 -4.21 -21.89
C ASN A 75 1.68 -5.21 -22.66
N TYR A 76 0.36 -5.07 -22.52
CA TYR A 76 -0.59 -5.94 -23.19
C TYR A 76 -0.27 -5.95 -24.68
N ASN A 77 0.13 -4.80 -25.24
CA ASN A 77 0.64 -4.68 -26.60
C ASN A 77 1.86 -5.56 -26.89
N GLU A 78 2.91 -5.52 -26.06
CA GLU A 78 4.11 -6.36 -26.25
C GLU A 78 3.81 -7.86 -26.08
N THR A 79 2.82 -8.17 -25.23
CA THR A 79 2.37 -9.55 -25.00
C THR A 79 1.55 -10.05 -26.19
N ILE A 80 0.66 -9.22 -26.73
CA ILE A 80 -0.11 -9.50 -27.95
C ILE A 80 0.84 -9.69 -29.12
N GLU A 81 1.82 -8.80 -29.30
CA GLU A 81 2.84 -8.89 -30.34
C GLU A 81 3.62 -10.21 -30.24
N LYS A 82 4.11 -10.57 -29.05
CA LYS A 82 4.75 -11.87 -28.81
C LYS A 82 3.86 -13.06 -29.17
N ILE A 83 2.58 -13.03 -28.83
CA ILE A 83 1.63 -14.11 -29.14
C ILE A 83 1.43 -14.22 -30.66
N VAL A 84 1.30 -13.10 -31.36
CA VAL A 84 1.15 -13.06 -32.82
C VAL A 84 2.42 -13.57 -33.50
N THR A 85 3.60 -13.08 -33.11
CA THR A 85 4.88 -13.54 -33.67
C THR A 85 5.12 -15.03 -33.45
N LEU A 86 4.77 -15.56 -32.26
CA LEU A 86 4.83 -16.99 -31.98
C LEU A 86 3.88 -17.80 -32.88
N SER A 87 2.69 -17.25 -33.16
CA SER A 87 1.70 -17.90 -34.02
C SER A 87 2.11 -17.89 -35.49
N GLU A 88 2.77 -16.82 -35.96
CA GLU A 88 3.33 -16.73 -37.31
C GLU A 88 4.55 -17.64 -37.49
N ALA A 89 5.41 -17.77 -36.48
CA ALA A 89 6.60 -18.63 -36.55
C ALA A 89 6.28 -20.14 -36.56
N TYR A 90 5.09 -20.53 -36.10
CA TYR A 90 4.61 -21.92 -36.10
C TYR A 90 3.72 -22.28 -37.29
N ARG A 91 3.41 -21.31 -38.16
CA ARG A 91 2.61 -21.50 -39.38
C ARG A 91 3.50 -21.72 -40.58
#